data_AF-A0A8T5M8C5-F1
#
_entry.id   AF-A0A8T5M8C5-F1
#
_cell.length_a   1.000
_cell.length_b   1.000
_cell.length_c   1.000
_cell.angle_alpha   90.00
_cell.angle_beta   90.00
_cell.angle_gamma   90.00
#
_symmetry.space_group_name_H-M   'P 1'
#
loop_
_entity.id
_entity.type
_entity.pdbx_description
1 polymer ?
#
loop_
_entity_poly.entity_id
_entity_poly.type
_entity_poly.pdbx_seq_one_letter_code
_entity_poly.pdbx_strand_id
1 'polypeptide(L)'
;MARKLIEAVCTTNNCRSPLVELIGRNHLVEIGAEGEYGIISSGTMANAMFDEEYSSDERHELYRLAFKRGGVYNQSDKAALEIAQITGGMHGLFNHLFSKAEAAFMADGKRYIAECIEKYGIKGSVKDGKDQTVPRFDVIAVLPVDKENYARVSKMYSGIEYDPTISVLSQLATGDSKSEIKKVLGKGKNAYLDMVEQMLREVPEAVNRIVGA
;
A
#
# COMPACT_ATOMS: atom_id res chain seq x y z
N MET A 1 -1.45 19.52 23.50
CA MET A 1 -2.32 19.71 22.32
C MET A 1 -2.40 18.38 21.57
N ALA A 2 -3.49 18.10 20.87
CA ALA A 2 -3.53 16.94 19.97
C ALA A 2 -2.58 17.17 18.79
N ARG A 3 -1.91 16.11 18.31
CA ARG A 3 -0.99 16.18 17.16
C ARG A 3 -1.78 16.38 15.87
N LYS A 4 -1.20 17.12 14.92
CA LYS A 4 -1.68 17.20 13.53
C LYS A 4 -1.26 15.94 12.78
N LEU A 5 -2.18 15.26 12.12
CA LEU A 5 -1.90 13.98 11.47
C LEU A 5 -1.69 14.11 9.97
N ILE A 6 -0.70 13.37 9.47
CA ILE A 6 -0.46 13.10 8.06
C ILE A 6 -0.87 11.64 7.82
N GLU A 7 -1.77 11.38 6.87
CA GLU A 7 -2.27 10.05 6.59
C GLU A 7 -1.68 9.50 5.29
N ALA A 8 -0.87 8.46 5.35
CA ALA A 8 -0.39 7.73 4.18
C ALA A 8 -1.43 6.68 3.74
N VAL A 9 -1.82 6.67 2.46
CA VAL A 9 -2.91 5.80 1.98
C VAL A 9 -2.46 4.90 0.84
N CYS A 10 -2.71 3.59 0.97
CA CYS A 10 -2.59 2.65 -0.13
C CYS A 10 -3.89 1.85 -0.32
N THR A 11 -3.84 0.71 -1.00
CA THR A 11 -5.05 -0.09 -1.26
C THR A 11 -5.50 -0.84 0.00
N THR A 12 -4.68 -1.76 0.52
CA THR A 12 -5.09 -2.66 1.61
C THR A 12 -4.40 -2.37 2.96
N ASN A 13 -3.58 -1.32 3.04
CA ASN A 13 -2.76 -0.99 4.21
C ASN A 13 -1.81 -2.11 4.69
N ASN A 14 -1.27 -2.95 3.80
CA ASN A 14 -0.41 -4.08 4.20
C ASN A 14 1.05 -4.01 3.69
N CYS A 15 1.42 -2.95 2.98
CA CYS A 15 2.72 -2.88 2.32
C CYS A 15 3.18 -1.42 2.21
N ARG A 16 2.67 -0.69 1.23
CA ARG A 16 3.18 0.65 0.89
C ARG A 16 2.93 1.70 1.98
N SER A 17 1.67 1.93 2.35
CA SER A 17 1.36 2.99 3.33
C SER A 17 1.90 2.71 4.74
N PRO A 18 1.92 1.48 5.27
CA PRO A 18 2.60 1.19 6.54
C PRO A 18 4.11 1.47 6.51
N LEU A 19 4.78 1.25 5.38
CA LEU A 19 6.20 1.59 5.23
C LEU A 19 6.41 3.11 5.18
N VAL A 20 5.52 3.84 4.48
CA VAL A 20 5.52 5.31 4.50
C VAL A 20 5.35 5.84 5.93
N GLU A 21 4.43 5.27 6.71
CA GLU A 21 4.25 5.64 8.12
C GLU A 21 5.53 5.44 8.93
N LEU A 22 6.20 4.29 8.76
CA LEU A 22 7.45 4.00 9.46
C LEU A 22 8.56 5.00 9.10
N ILE A 23 8.78 5.23 7.81
CA ILE A 23 9.80 6.16 7.32
C ILE A 23 9.48 7.59 7.76
N GLY A 24 8.23 8.03 7.59
CA GLY A 24 7.81 9.38 7.98
C GLY A 24 7.91 9.61 9.48
N ARG A 25 7.64 8.61 10.32
CA ARG A 25 7.82 8.73 11.78
C ARG A 25 9.28 8.90 12.15
N ASN A 26 10.17 8.14 11.54
CA ASN A 26 11.61 8.28 11.76
C ASN A 26 12.10 9.67 11.33
N HIS A 27 11.61 10.16 10.19
CA HIS A 27 11.93 11.50 9.69
C HIS A 27 11.41 12.61 10.62
N LEU A 28 10.17 12.51 11.10
CA LEU A 28 9.61 13.48 12.05
C LEU A 28 10.44 13.59 13.33
N VAL A 29 10.96 12.46 13.84
CA VAL A 29 11.88 12.43 14.99
C VAL A 29 13.22 13.07 14.64
N GLU A 30 13.75 12.81 13.45
CA GLU A 30 15.02 13.38 12.98
C GLU A 30 14.99 14.91 12.92
N ILE A 31 13.86 15.48 12.48
CA ILE A 31 13.68 16.95 12.39
C ILE A 31 13.07 17.58 13.65
N GLY A 32 12.80 16.80 14.71
CA GLY A 32 12.25 17.29 15.98
C GLY A 32 10.78 17.76 15.91
N ALA A 33 10.00 17.26 14.95
CA ALA A 33 8.62 17.66 14.70
C ALA A 33 7.58 16.69 15.27
N GLU A 34 7.99 15.56 15.87
CA GLU A 34 7.13 14.51 16.39
C GLU A 34 6.26 14.92 17.59
N GLY A 35 6.58 16.05 18.23
CA GLY A 35 5.78 16.64 19.30
C GLY A 35 4.47 17.26 18.78
N GLU A 36 4.51 17.85 17.59
CA GLU A 36 3.38 18.55 16.96
C GLU A 36 2.70 17.69 15.87
N TYR A 37 3.48 16.92 15.13
CA TYR A 37 3.01 16.15 13.99
C TYR A 37 3.05 14.64 14.26
N GLY A 38 2.13 13.91 13.66
CA GLY A 38 2.15 12.46 13.59
C GLY A 38 1.90 11.98 12.17
N ILE A 39 2.44 10.82 11.83
CA ILE A 39 2.07 10.11 10.60
C ILE A 39 1.37 8.80 10.97
N ILE A 40 0.28 8.53 10.27
CA ILE A 40 -0.50 7.29 10.32
C ILE A 40 -0.62 6.73 8.91
N SER A 41 -1.06 5.48 8.79
CA SER A 41 -1.39 4.89 7.51
C SER A 41 -2.74 4.21 7.49
N SER A 42 -3.35 4.14 6.31
CA SER A 42 -4.60 3.43 6.08
C SER A 42 -4.68 2.88 4.65
N GLY A 43 -5.81 2.26 4.33
CA GLY A 43 -6.11 1.65 3.05
C GLY A 43 -7.49 2.03 2.55
N THR A 44 -7.60 2.34 1.25
CA THR A 44 -8.89 2.63 0.60
C THR A 44 -9.81 1.41 0.55
N MET A 45 -9.24 0.22 0.66
CA MET A 45 -9.88 -1.09 0.52
C MET A 45 -9.35 -2.05 1.59
N ALA A 46 -9.04 -1.55 2.80
CA ALA A 46 -8.48 -2.34 3.88
C ALA A 46 -9.43 -3.47 4.32
N ASN A 47 -10.74 -3.17 4.33
CA ASN A 47 -11.80 -4.13 4.68
C ASN A 47 -12.31 -4.93 3.47
N ALA A 48 -12.11 -4.43 2.25
CA ALA A 48 -12.63 -5.02 1.02
C ALA A 48 -12.00 -6.37 0.64
N MET A 49 -10.90 -6.76 1.29
CA MET A 49 -10.37 -8.13 1.21
C MET A 49 -11.39 -9.19 1.65
N PHE A 50 -12.45 -8.81 2.34
CA PHE A 50 -13.54 -9.69 2.76
C PHE A 50 -14.81 -9.61 1.88
N ASP A 51 -14.95 -8.59 1.02
CA ASP A 51 -16.21 -8.22 0.35
C ASP A 51 -16.18 -8.31 -1.19
N GLU A 52 -15.30 -9.12 -1.77
CA GLU A 52 -15.29 -9.39 -3.22
C GLU A 52 -15.08 -8.15 -4.14
N GLU A 53 -14.47 -7.06 -3.68
CA GLU A 53 -14.36 -5.82 -4.48
C GLU A 53 -13.20 -5.79 -5.50
N TYR A 54 -12.31 -6.79 -5.53
CA TYR A 54 -11.29 -6.88 -6.59
C TYR A 54 -11.97 -7.14 -7.93
N SER A 55 -11.59 -6.37 -8.95
CA SER A 55 -12.05 -6.61 -10.32
C SER A 55 -11.62 -7.99 -10.81
N SER A 56 -12.41 -8.60 -11.70
CA SER A 56 -12.06 -9.91 -12.28
C SER A 56 -10.67 -9.89 -12.94
N ASP A 57 -10.28 -8.76 -13.53
CA ASP A 57 -8.99 -8.60 -14.20
C ASP A 57 -7.81 -8.58 -13.21
N GLU A 58 -7.94 -7.88 -12.08
CA GLU A 58 -6.92 -7.89 -11.03
C GLU A 58 -6.75 -9.29 -10.43
N ARG A 59 -7.85 -10.01 -10.21
CA ARG A 59 -7.80 -11.39 -9.73
C ARG A 59 -7.10 -12.31 -10.74
N HIS A 60 -7.44 -12.19 -12.03
CA HIS A 60 -6.82 -12.96 -13.11
C HIS A 60 -5.33 -12.68 -13.24
N GLU A 61 -4.91 -11.42 -13.11
CA GLU A 61 -3.49 -11.07 -13.22
C GLU A 61 -2.67 -11.65 -12.06
N LEU A 62 -3.17 -11.54 -10.82
CA LEU A 62 -2.49 -12.11 -9.65
C LEU A 62 -2.34 -13.63 -9.78
N TYR A 63 -3.39 -14.28 -10.26
CA TYR A 63 -3.38 -15.70 -10.58
C TYR A 63 -2.30 -16.05 -11.62
N ARG A 64 -2.23 -15.31 -12.75
CA ARG A 64 -1.25 -15.56 -13.82
C ARG A 64 0.18 -15.40 -13.32
N LEU A 65 0.43 -14.38 -12.51
CA LEU A 65 1.74 -14.15 -11.89
C LEU A 65 2.13 -15.32 -10.98
N ALA A 66 1.21 -15.80 -10.14
CA ALA A 66 1.46 -16.93 -9.25
C ALA A 66 1.73 -18.23 -10.01
N PHE A 67 1.00 -18.47 -11.10
CA PHE A 67 1.22 -19.62 -11.96
C PHE A 67 2.59 -19.58 -12.63
N LYS A 68 2.96 -18.43 -13.21
CA LYS A 68 4.26 -18.22 -13.87
C LYS A 68 5.43 -18.36 -12.90
N ARG A 69 5.29 -17.87 -11.67
CA ARG A 69 6.32 -17.96 -10.63
C ARG A 69 6.62 -19.41 -10.23
N GLY A 70 5.61 -20.27 -10.21
CA GLY A 70 5.72 -21.63 -9.66
C GLY A 70 5.80 -21.63 -8.12
N GLY A 71 5.56 -22.80 -7.52
CA GLY A 71 5.64 -23.00 -6.06
C GLY A 71 4.47 -22.45 -5.23
N VAL A 72 3.56 -21.67 -5.83
CA VAL A 72 2.33 -21.17 -5.15
C VAL A 72 1.20 -22.19 -5.21
N TYR A 73 1.05 -22.87 -6.35
CA TYR A 73 -0.04 -23.82 -6.61
C TYR A 73 0.48 -25.26 -6.67
N ASN A 74 -0.22 -26.16 -5.97
CA ASN A 74 0.08 -27.60 -6.03
C ASN A 74 -0.49 -28.25 -7.32
N GLN A 75 -0.24 -29.54 -7.54
CA GLN A 75 -0.75 -30.21 -8.75
C GLN A 75 -2.28 -30.23 -8.83
N SER A 76 -2.96 -30.42 -7.70
CA SER A 76 -4.43 -30.41 -7.64
C SER A 76 -5.03 -29.04 -7.96
N ASP A 77 -4.40 -27.95 -7.51
CA ASP A 77 -4.78 -26.57 -7.82
C ASP A 77 -4.67 -26.31 -9.34
N LYS A 78 -3.61 -26.82 -9.97
CA LYS A 78 -3.40 -26.70 -11.43
C LYS A 78 -4.43 -27.51 -12.21
N ALA A 79 -4.67 -28.76 -11.82
CA ALA A 79 -5.66 -29.63 -12.46
C ALA A 79 -7.09 -29.10 -12.31
N ALA A 80 -7.47 -28.60 -11.13
CA ALA A 80 -8.77 -27.98 -10.90
C ALA A 80 -8.98 -26.76 -11.81
N LEU A 81 -7.92 -26.00 -12.07
CA LEU A 81 -7.98 -24.83 -12.92
C LEU A 81 -8.12 -25.17 -14.41
N GLU A 82 -7.43 -26.21 -14.88
CA GLU A 82 -7.62 -26.75 -16.24
C GLU A 82 -9.08 -27.19 -16.45
N ILE A 83 -9.68 -27.87 -15.46
CA ILE A 83 -11.09 -28.29 -15.50
C ILE A 83 -12.04 -27.10 -15.47
N ALA A 84 -11.77 -26.08 -14.66
CA ALA A 84 -12.61 -24.89 -14.56
C ALA A 84 -12.61 -24.04 -15.86
N GLN A 85 -11.47 -23.97 -16.56
CA GLN A 85 -11.37 -23.34 -17.87
C GLN A 85 -12.24 -24.03 -18.93
N ILE A 86 -12.43 -25.34 -18.81
CA ILE A 86 -13.24 -26.15 -19.74
C ILE A 86 -14.73 -26.08 -19.39
N THR A 87 -15.08 -26.04 -18.10
CA THR A 87 -16.46 -26.23 -17.61
C THR A 87 -17.23 -24.94 -17.30
N GLY A 88 -16.57 -23.77 -17.30
CA GLY A 88 -17.21 -22.47 -17.07
C GLY A 88 -17.68 -22.21 -15.63
N GLY A 89 -17.55 -23.20 -14.73
CA GLY A 89 -17.83 -23.05 -13.30
C GLY A 89 -16.59 -22.53 -12.57
N MET A 90 -16.54 -21.23 -12.27
CA MET A 90 -15.26 -20.59 -11.88
C MET A 90 -15.27 -19.86 -10.53
N HIS A 91 -16.40 -19.40 -10.01
CA HIS A 91 -16.35 -18.36 -8.96
C HIS A 91 -15.63 -18.79 -7.65
N GLY A 92 -16.03 -19.92 -7.05
CA GLY A 92 -15.43 -20.39 -5.80
C GLY A 92 -13.97 -20.83 -5.92
N LEU A 93 -13.60 -21.48 -7.03
CA LEU A 93 -12.22 -21.90 -7.28
C LEU A 93 -11.29 -20.71 -7.51
N PHE A 94 -11.73 -19.71 -8.29
CA PHE A 94 -10.92 -18.52 -8.53
C PHE A 94 -10.69 -17.72 -7.27
N ASN A 95 -11.69 -17.62 -6.37
CA ASN A 95 -11.52 -16.97 -5.08
C ASN A 95 -10.47 -17.69 -4.23
N HIS A 96 -10.53 -19.03 -4.14
CA HIS A 96 -9.53 -19.82 -3.43
C HIS A 96 -8.11 -19.65 -3.99
N LEU A 97 -7.94 -19.72 -5.31
CA LEU A 97 -6.64 -19.57 -5.96
C LEU A 97 -6.08 -18.15 -5.88
N PHE A 98 -6.96 -17.15 -5.93
CA PHE A 98 -6.62 -15.76 -5.70
C PHE A 98 -6.11 -15.56 -4.27
N SER A 99 -6.84 -16.04 -3.25
CA SER A 99 -6.42 -15.94 -1.85
C SER A 99 -5.08 -16.63 -1.58
N LYS A 100 -4.82 -17.78 -2.20
CA LYS A 100 -3.50 -18.45 -2.13
C LYS A 100 -2.38 -17.59 -2.74
N ALA A 101 -2.61 -17.02 -3.92
CA ALA A 101 -1.62 -16.15 -4.58
C ALA A 101 -1.35 -14.88 -3.77
N GLU A 102 -2.41 -14.23 -3.30
CA GLU A 102 -2.30 -13.05 -2.45
C GLU A 102 -1.51 -13.37 -1.19
N ALA A 103 -1.87 -14.42 -0.45
CA ALA A 103 -1.16 -14.82 0.77
C ALA A 103 0.33 -15.07 0.51
N ALA A 104 0.68 -15.79 -0.56
CA ALA A 104 2.06 -16.05 -0.92
C ALA A 104 2.83 -14.76 -1.24
N PHE A 105 2.28 -13.90 -2.10
CA PHE A 105 2.93 -12.64 -2.47
C PHE A 105 3.01 -11.63 -1.33
N MET A 106 2.03 -11.64 -0.42
CA MET A 106 2.05 -10.84 0.79
C MET A 106 3.12 -11.31 1.77
N ALA A 107 3.30 -12.63 1.94
CA ALA A 107 4.37 -13.19 2.76
C ALA A 107 5.75 -12.82 2.22
N ASP A 108 5.95 -12.92 0.90
CA ASP A 108 7.19 -12.46 0.27
C ASP A 108 7.40 -10.96 0.42
N GLY A 109 6.34 -10.17 0.21
CA GLY A 109 6.41 -8.72 0.38
C GLY A 109 6.83 -8.33 1.79
N LYS A 110 6.24 -8.95 2.82
CA LYS A 110 6.64 -8.75 4.22
C LYS A 110 8.12 -9.10 4.43
N ARG A 111 8.57 -10.24 3.91
CA ARG A 111 9.98 -10.65 3.99
C ARG A 111 10.90 -9.63 3.31
N TYR A 112 10.61 -9.23 2.08
CA TYR A 112 11.45 -8.29 1.33
C TYR A 112 11.48 -6.90 1.99
N ILE A 113 10.36 -6.44 2.55
CA ILE A 113 10.31 -5.19 3.32
C ILE A 113 11.17 -5.31 4.58
N ALA A 114 11.10 -6.42 5.32
CA ALA A 114 11.93 -6.64 6.50
C ALA A 114 13.43 -6.62 6.15
N GLU A 115 13.83 -7.29 5.06
CA GLU A 115 15.20 -7.23 4.54
C GLU A 115 15.62 -5.80 4.17
N CYS A 116 14.71 -4.98 3.61
CA CYS A 116 15.01 -3.58 3.29
C CYS A 116 15.12 -2.71 4.55
N ILE A 117 14.25 -2.92 5.55
CA ILE A 117 14.30 -2.21 6.83
C ILE A 117 15.65 -2.42 7.50
N GLU A 118 16.12 -3.66 7.55
CA GLU A 118 17.45 -4.00 8.06
C GLU A 118 18.55 -3.36 7.20
N LYS A 119 18.51 -3.56 5.87
CA LYS A 119 19.52 -3.05 4.93
C LYS A 119 19.72 -1.53 5.03
N TYR A 120 18.64 -0.76 5.15
CA TYR A 120 18.69 0.71 5.17
C TYR A 120 18.69 1.29 6.59
N GLY A 121 18.74 0.46 7.64
CA GLY A 121 18.76 0.92 9.03
C GLY A 121 17.49 1.68 9.44
N ILE A 122 16.34 1.36 8.86
CA ILE A 122 15.06 1.97 9.21
C ILE A 122 14.70 1.52 10.63
N LYS A 123 14.54 2.46 11.57
CA LYS A 123 14.23 2.14 12.96
C LYS A 123 12.77 1.69 13.10
N GLY A 124 12.57 0.55 13.76
CA GLY A 124 11.24 0.03 14.09
C GLY A 124 10.74 -1.06 13.14
N SER A 125 9.44 -1.35 13.21
CA SER A 125 8.76 -2.32 12.35
C SER A 125 7.53 -1.70 11.71
N VAL A 126 7.17 -2.22 10.55
CA VAL A 126 5.92 -1.88 9.89
C VAL A 126 4.76 -2.42 10.72
N LYS A 127 3.69 -1.64 10.88
CA LYS A 127 2.52 -2.08 11.64
C LYS A 127 1.86 -3.31 11.00
N ASP A 128 1.30 -4.19 11.83
CA ASP A 128 0.59 -5.40 11.39
C ASP A 128 -0.93 -5.21 11.21
N GLY A 129 -1.45 -4.01 11.44
CA GLY A 129 -2.88 -3.68 11.36
C GLY A 129 -3.33 -3.14 9.99
N LYS A 130 -4.61 -3.35 9.68
CA LYS A 130 -5.29 -2.79 8.51
C LYS A 130 -6.31 -1.75 8.94
N ASP A 131 -5.96 -0.48 8.78
CA ASP A 131 -6.89 0.61 9.03
C ASP A 131 -7.55 1.04 7.73
N GLN A 132 -8.88 1.10 7.72
CA GLN A 132 -9.63 1.65 6.60
C GLN A 132 -9.52 3.17 6.60
N THR A 133 -9.29 3.77 5.43
CA THR A 133 -9.33 5.23 5.30
C THR A 133 -10.73 5.73 5.60
N VAL A 134 -10.83 6.61 6.59
CA VAL A 134 -12.04 7.31 6.99
C VAL A 134 -11.68 8.79 7.16
N PRO A 135 -12.45 9.74 6.60
CA PRO A 135 -12.19 11.15 6.80
C PRO A 135 -12.16 11.55 8.28
N ARG A 136 -11.19 12.36 8.66
CA ARG A 136 -11.00 12.83 10.05
C ARG A 136 -10.60 14.30 10.11
N PHE A 137 -11.09 14.99 11.14
CA PHE A 137 -10.82 16.41 11.36
C PHE A 137 -9.39 16.71 11.84
N ASP A 138 -8.68 15.71 12.38
CA ASP A 138 -7.32 15.85 12.90
C ASP A 138 -6.24 15.57 11.86
N VAL A 139 -6.64 15.18 10.64
CA VAL A 139 -5.76 14.97 9.49
C VAL A 139 -5.61 16.28 8.73
N ILE A 140 -4.37 16.75 8.59
CA ILE A 140 -4.03 17.98 7.85
C ILE A 140 -3.59 17.69 6.41
N ALA A 141 -3.15 16.46 6.16
CA ALA A 141 -2.72 16.02 4.84
C ALA A 141 -2.97 14.52 4.65
N VAL A 142 -3.43 14.15 3.46
CA VAL A 142 -3.61 12.77 3.02
C VAL A 142 -2.68 12.52 1.83
N LEU A 143 -1.82 11.52 1.95
CA LEU A 143 -0.79 11.15 1.00
C LEU A 143 -1.07 9.78 0.38
N PRO A 144 -1.98 9.67 -0.61
CA PRO A 144 -2.11 8.49 -1.44
C PRO A 144 -0.78 8.14 -2.12
N VAL A 145 -0.40 6.86 -2.11
CA VAL A 145 0.90 6.42 -2.69
C VAL A 145 0.88 6.31 -4.23
N ASP A 146 -0.30 6.30 -4.84
CA ASP A 146 -0.49 6.24 -6.30
C ASP A 146 -1.77 6.98 -6.73
N LYS A 147 -1.95 7.15 -8.04
CA LYS A 147 -3.09 7.88 -8.63
C LYS A 147 -4.44 7.21 -8.42
N GLU A 148 -4.47 5.88 -8.38
CA GLU A 148 -5.71 5.14 -8.13
C GLU A 148 -6.22 5.37 -6.70
N ASN A 149 -5.33 5.29 -5.72
CA ASN A 149 -5.66 5.58 -4.33
C ASN A 149 -6.01 7.05 -4.15
N TYR A 150 -5.36 7.97 -4.89
CA TYR A 150 -5.76 9.37 -4.91
C TYR A 150 -7.20 9.54 -5.36
N ALA A 151 -7.58 8.97 -6.50
CA ALA A 151 -8.95 9.06 -7.01
C ALA A 151 -10.00 8.51 -6.01
N ARG A 152 -9.67 7.45 -5.27
CA ARG A 152 -10.54 6.89 -4.21
C ARG A 152 -10.62 7.80 -2.99
N VAL A 153 -9.48 8.27 -2.48
CA VAL A 153 -9.40 9.19 -1.34
C VAL A 153 -10.14 10.49 -1.63
N SER A 154 -9.94 11.10 -2.80
CA SER A 154 -10.65 12.32 -3.18
C SER A 154 -12.17 12.15 -3.19
N LYS A 155 -12.69 10.96 -3.51
CA LYS A 155 -14.12 10.65 -3.39
C LYS A 155 -14.55 10.49 -1.93
N MET A 156 -13.77 9.79 -1.11
CA MET A 156 -14.06 9.61 0.33
C MET A 156 -14.11 10.93 1.08
N TYR A 157 -13.22 11.86 0.72
CA TYR A 157 -13.14 13.19 1.32
C TYR A 157 -14.05 14.22 0.62
N SER A 158 -14.85 13.81 -0.38
CA SER A 158 -15.76 14.74 -1.07
C SER A 158 -16.95 15.08 -0.18
N GLY A 159 -17.24 16.38 -0.01
CA GLY A 159 -18.41 16.86 0.72
C GLY A 159 -18.28 16.84 2.25
N ILE A 160 -17.07 16.66 2.78
CA ILE A 160 -16.79 16.82 4.20
C ILE A 160 -16.46 18.29 4.53
N GLU A 161 -16.60 18.68 5.80
CA GLU A 161 -16.42 20.08 6.24
C GLU A 161 -14.94 20.51 6.34
N TYR A 162 -14.03 19.57 6.62
CA TYR A 162 -12.60 19.84 6.78
C TYR A 162 -11.82 19.53 5.49
N ASP A 163 -10.84 20.37 5.16
CA ASP A 163 -10.14 20.36 3.87
C ASP A 163 -8.64 20.03 4.03
N PRO A 164 -8.28 18.75 4.24
CA PRO A 164 -6.87 18.38 4.29
C PRO A 164 -6.22 18.50 2.91
N THR A 165 -4.91 18.73 2.88
CA THR A 165 -4.16 18.65 1.63
C THR A 165 -4.16 17.20 1.12
N ILE A 166 -4.82 16.92 0.00
CA ILE A 166 -4.81 15.60 -0.64
C ILE A 166 -3.88 15.66 -1.86
N SER A 167 -2.77 14.91 -1.83
CA SER A 167 -1.84 14.84 -2.96
C SER A 167 -1.16 13.48 -3.04
N VAL A 168 -0.91 12.98 -4.25
CA VAL A 168 -0.07 11.79 -4.42
C VAL A 168 1.31 12.07 -3.83
N LEU A 169 1.79 11.16 -2.97
CA LEU A 169 3.00 11.34 -2.17
C LEU A 169 4.20 11.74 -3.03
N SER A 170 4.49 10.98 -4.08
CA SER A 170 5.62 11.24 -4.98
C SER A 170 5.49 12.56 -5.73
N GLN A 171 4.27 12.96 -6.09
CA GLN A 171 4.03 14.21 -6.80
C GLN A 171 4.27 15.39 -5.87
N LEU A 172 3.85 15.29 -4.61
CA LEU A 172 4.13 16.30 -3.60
C LEU A 172 5.65 16.41 -3.36
N ALA A 173 6.32 15.28 -3.16
CA ALA A 173 7.76 15.23 -2.91
C ALA A 173 8.58 15.85 -4.05
N THR A 174 8.30 15.43 -5.30
CA THR A 174 9.15 15.74 -6.46
C THR A 174 8.68 16.95 -7.27
N GLY A 175 7.42 17.36 -7.15
CA GLY A 175 6.78 18.34 -8.05
C GLY A 175 6.41 17.78 -9.43
N ASP A 176 6.72 16.51 -9.74
CA ASP A 176 6.37 15.88 -11.00
C ASP A 176 4.98 15.21 -10.92
N SER A 177 4.00 15.76 -11.65
CA SER A 177 2.64 15.23 -11.81
C SER A 177 2.56 13.78 -12.35
N LYS A 178 3.65 13.25 -12.90
CA LYS A 178 3.73 11.87 -13.39
C LYS A 178 4.30 10.89 -12.36
N SER A 179 4.93 11.37 -11.30
CA SER A 179 5.56 10.52 -10.31
C SER A 179 4.53 9.77 -9.44
N GLU A 180 4.82 8.51 -9.13
CA GLU A 180 4.01 7.66 -8.24
C GLU A 180 4.84 6.47 -7.71
N ILE A 181 4.42 5.91 -6.57
CA ILE A 181 5.00 4.67 -6.03
C ILE A 181 4.20 3.47 -6.55
N LYS A 182 4.77 2.78 -7.53
CA LYS A 182 4.10 1.69 -8.25
C LYS A 182 3.73 0.51 -7.34
N LYS A 183 2.69 -0.23 -7.73
CA LYS A 183 2.35 -1.54 -7.13
C LYS A 183 3.46 -2.56 -7.45
N VAL A 184 3.94 -3.25 -6.42
CA VAL A 184 5.04 -4.25 -6.52
C VAL A 184 4.65 -5.67 -6.11
N LEU A 185 3.40 -5.89 -5.70
CA LEU A 185 2.91 -7.23 -5.35
C LEU A 185 3.15 -8.21 -6.51
N GLY A 186 3.78 -9.36 -6.22
CA GLY A 186 4.12 -10.36 -7.22
C GLY A 186 5.30 -10.04 -8.16
N LYS A 187 5.93 -8.86 -8.05
CA LYS A 187 7.03 -8.44 -8.95
C LYS A 187 8.44 -8.85 -8.48
N GLY A 188 8.55 -9.54 -7.33
CA GLY A 188 9.80 -10.07 -6.80
C GLY A 188 10.66 -9.03 -6.06
N LYS A 189 11.78 -9.49 -5.50
CA LYS A 189 12.61 -8.73 -4.54
C LYS A 189 13.11 -7.38 -5.06
N ASN A 190 13.62 -7.32 -6.29
CA ASN A 190 14.18 -6.07 -6.83
C ASN A 190 13.13 -4.97 -6.95
N ALA A 191 11.90 -5.31 -7.33
CA ALA A 191 10.82 -4.32 -7.40
C ALA A 191 10.49 -3.73 -6.01
N TYR A 192 10.55 -4.55 -4.95
CA TYR A 192 10.41 -4.05 -3.58
C TYR A 192 11.59 -3.16 -3.18
N LEU A 193 12.81 -3.54 -3.55
CA LEU A 193 14.00 -2.73 -3.28
C LEU A 193 13.89 -1.34 -3.89
N ASP A 194 13.59 -1.25 -5.20
CA ASP A 194 13.44 0.00 -5.93
C ASP A 194 12.34 0.87 -5.30
N MET A 195 11.23 0.25 -4.89
CA MET A 195 10.14 0.92 -4.19
C MET A 195 10.57 1.50 -2.84
N VAL A 196 11.32 0.73 -2.03
CA VAL A 196 11.81 1.23 -0.73
C VAL A 196 12.81 2.35 -0.93
N GLU A 197 13.73 2.23 -1.88
CA GLU A 197 14.69 3.30 -2.20
C GLU A 197 14.00 4.58 -2.66
N GLN A 198 12.93 4.46 -3.45
CA GLN A 198 12.09 5.59 -3.82
C GLN A 198 11.44 6.23 -2.59
N MET A 199 10.82 5.44 -1.71
CA MET A 199 10.16 5.93 -0.50
C MET A 199 11.14 6.62 0.47
N LEU A 200 12.36 6.09 0.62
CA LEU A 200 13.38 6.69 1.48
C LEU A 200 13.78 8.09 1.02
N ARG A 201 13.65 8.41 -0.27
CA ARG A 201 13.86 9.77 -0.79
C ARG A 201 12.60 10.62 -0.72
N GLU A 202 11.46 10.08 -1.13
CA GLU A 202 10.25 10.88 -1.36
C GLU A 202 9.43 11.12 -0.09
N VAL A 203 9.43 10.20 0.88
CA VAL A 203 8.67 10.37 2.12
C VAL A 203 9.19 11.56 2.94
N PRO A 204 10.51 11.69 3.22
CA PRO A 204 11.05 12.87 3.89
C PRO A 204 10.69 14.19 3.20
N GLU A 205 10.84 14.26 1.88
CA GLU A 205 10.55 15.46 1.09
C GLU A 205 9.07 15.85 1.13
N ALA A 206 8.16 14.87 1.03
CA ALA A 206 6.73 15.12 1.19
C ALA A 206 6.39 15.63 2.60
N VAL A 207 7.01 15.05 3.64
CA VAL A 207 6.80 15.47 5.03
C VAL A 207 7.32 16.91 5.24
N ASN A 208 8.53 17.22 4.78
CA ASN A 208 9.13 18.57 4.87
C ASN A 208 8.21 19.64 4.30
N ARG A 209 7.62 19.40 3.12
CA ARG A 209 6.67 20.33 2.49
C ARG A 209 5.40 20.56 3.29
N ILE A 210 4.95 19.57 4.06
CA ILE A 210 3.75 19.68 4.90
C ILE A 210 4.05 20.42 6.21
N VAL A 211 5.19 20.12 6.83
CA VAL A 211 5.57 20.69 8.15
C VAL A 211 6.30 22.03 8.04
N GLY A 212 6.77 22.40 6.85
CA GLY A 212 7.52 23.64 6.60
C GLY A 212 8.99 23.57 7.01
N ALA A 213 9.60 22.39 6.91
CA ALA A 213 11.02 22.14 7.22
C ALA A 213 11.90 22.12 5.97
#